data_AF-A0A556V524-F1
#
_entry.id   AF-A0A556V524-F1
#
_cell.length_a   1.000
_cell.length_b   1.000
_cell.length_c   1.000
_cell.angle_alpha   90.00
_cell.angle_beta   90.00
_cell.angle_gamma   90.00
#
_symmetry.space_group_name_H-M   'P 1'
#
loop_
_entity.id
_entity.type
_entity.pdbx_description
1 polymer ?
#
loop_
_entity_poly.entity_id
_entity_poly.type
_entity_poly.pdbx_seq_one_letter_code
_entity_poly.pdbx_strand_id
1 'polypeptide(L)'
;MEISDIEMLDSEISDIEMLDSEISDIEMLDNGISDIEMLGSDISDIEMLDNGISDIEMLDSEISDIEMLDSEISDIEMLDSEISDIEMLDSEISDIEMLDTVMALLFDLKALVDMMSIGTLFAYTLVAICILILRYRESESAGKELSFTPRSRFGFLKPPSYPTKETSNTVNFCTVVIVIMVVVLTVLLSKAINSLLLLEVWSLVCVCVILFLILLSTLLIWRQPQNPTKATFMVPFLPLLPVVSSFINIYLMIQLGGATWIRYAVWMAVAMSQNEPKPAKDKKLKDKVKKVVKKNNSMPVKAMPPAQPPSPTAAPPYLTQVLGKGKFDKVGKTLSVPAGDTLELRCKGSRVQWDVPAYLQEDDEGRLRTVQHERYGVLILTNSSGADTGEYTCYPLYCEDSDCRRVYEKALKVFIFFPDPQELFVPSSDYYEVIQLRSNWPTLLPCQVTTPKAKVTLHREFPPIEVKVDGAEISYDVMRGFTIHRPKAHHAGSLYCVASMGNLRQSSIKYMLIYVHYPAAPPVPVIQASSSSVTVNVNLQLSCTVVGEQGVAVDFTWDYPGQKIGRPLYTQETTQTVQVNGRSRQRSESVLQVDEVREVDEGTYTCTAQNLQGSNSVSTHVSVQKKHNTNKPHKT
;
A
#
# COMPACT_ATOMS: atom_id res chain seq x y z
N MET A 1 -12.41 -18.48 -32.02
CA MET A 1 -12.19 -19.13 -33.34
C MET A 1 -12.35 -20.60 -33.09
N GLU A 2 -13.17 -21.32 -33.85
CA GLU A 2 -13.45 -22.74 -33.56
C GLU A 2 -12.33 -23.60 -34.18
N ILE A 3 -11.53 -24.23 -33.34
CA ILE A 3 -10.50 -25.20 -33.70
C ILE A 3 -11.01 -26.55 -33.21
N SER A 4 -11.02 -27.60 -34.02
CA SER A 4 -11.45 -28.90 -33.50
C SER A 4 -10.34 -29.46 -32.62
N ASP A 5 -9.22 -29.88 -33.19
CA ASP A 5 -8.25 -30.68 -32.44
C ASP A 5 -6.83 -30.12 -32.63
N ILE A 6 -6.05 -30.10 -31.55
CA ILE A 6 -4.65 -29.71 -31.53
C ILE A 6 -3.83 -30.94 -31.13
N GLU A 7 -3.09 -31.49 -32.09
CA GLU A 7 -2.18 -32.62 -31.87
C GLU A 7 -0.74 -32.14 -32.10
N MET A 8 0.11 -32.26 -31.08
CA MET A 8 1.53 -31.88 -31.13
C MET A 8 2.42 -33.06 -30.74
N LEU A 9 3.26 -33.47 -31.70
CA LEU A 9 4.15 -34.62 -31.57
C LEU A 9 5.61 -34.17 -31.77
N ASP A 10 6.50 -34.58 -30.86
CA ASP A 10 7.96 -34.44 -30.97
C ASP A 10 8.42 -33.00 -31.29
N SER A 11 8.11 -32.04 -30.41
CA SER A 11 8.46 -30.63 -30.61
C SER A 11 9.12 -29.97 -29.38
N GLU A 12 10.11 -29.10 -29.67
CA GLU A 12 10.64 -28.14 -28.69
C GLU A 12 9.98 -26.78 -28.99
N ILE A 13 9.03 -26.39 -28.16
CA ILE A 13 8.30 -25.12 -28.26
C ILE A 13 8.77 -24.25 -27.10
N SER A 14 8.93 -22.94 -27.32
CA SER A 14 9.13 -22.04 -26.18
C SER A 14 7.80 -21.87 -25.46
N ASP A 15 6.82 -21.21 -26.08
CA ASP A 15 5.62 -20.81 -25.36
C ASP A 15 4.36 -21.13 -26.18
N ILE A 16 3.32 -21.60 -25.50
CA ILE A 16 1.98 -21.81 -26.05
C ILE A 16 1.05 -20.78 -25.42
N GLU A 17 0.49 -19.88 -26.23
CA GLU A 17 -0.49 -18.88 -25.76
C GLU A 17 -1.81 -19.06 -26.52
N MET A 18 -2.88 -19.34 -25.78
CA MET A 18 -4.24 -19.54 -26.32
C MET A 18 -5.19 -18.49 -25.74
N LEU A 19 -5.79 -17.70 -26.62
CA LEU A 19 -6.68 -16.59 -26.27
C LEU A 19 -8.04 -16.75 -26.98
N ASP A 20 -9.15 -16.64 -26.23
CA ASP A 20 -10.53 -16.57 -26.76
C ASP A 20 -10.83 -17.65 -27.84
N SER A 21 -10.47 -18.91 -27.56
CA SER A 21 -10.57 -20.04 -28.48
C SER A 21 -11.52 -21.12 -27.95
N GLU A 22 -12.26 -21.75 -28.87
CA GLU A 22 -13.07 -22.94 -28.58
C GLU A 22 -12.34 -24.13 -29.22
N ILE A 23 -11.88 -25.08 -28.40
CA ILE A 23 -11.10 -26.26 -28.80
C ILE A 23 -11.83 -27.51 -28.30
N SER A 24 -11.94 -28.57 -29.11
CA SER A 24 -12.35 -29.87 -28.55
C SER A 24 -11.19 -30.47 -27.77
N ASP A 25 -10.18 -30.98 -28.46
CA ASP A 25 -9.20 -31.84 -27.81
C ASP A 25 -7.77 -31.33 -28.03
N ILE A 26 -6.96 -31.38 -26.97
CA ILE A 26 -5.52 -31.09 -27.01
C ILE A 26 -4.75 -32.35 -26.65
N GLU A 27 -3.97 -32.88 -27.58
CA GLU A 27 -3.09 -34.04 -27.37
C GLU A 27 -1.63 -33.63 -27.56
N MET A 28 -0.82 -33.80 -26.51
CA MET A 28 0.60 -33.47 -26.50
C MET A 28 1.43 -34.70 -26.13
N LEU A 29 2.28 -35.15 -27.05
CA LEU A 29 3.16 -36.32 -26.87
C LEU A 29 4.64 -35.93 -27.05
N ASP A 30 5.50 -36.34 -26.11
CA ASP A 30 6.96 -36.19 -26.18
C ASP A 30 7.43 -34.73 -26.49
N ASN A 31 6.80 -33.73 -25.85
CA ASN A 31 7.10 -32.31 -26.06
C ASN A 31 7.93 -31.70 -24.92
N GLY A 32 8.82 -30.77 -25.29
CA GLY A 32 9.50 -29.87 -24.35
C GLY A 32 8.97 -28.45 -24.52
N ILE A 33 8.19 -27.96 -23.55
CA ILE A 33 7.56 -26.63 -23.57
C ILE A 33 8.13 -25.82 -22.40
N SER A 34 8.47 -24.54 -22.59
CA SER A 34 8.70 -23.70 -21.41
C SER A 34 7.36 -23.36 -20.76
N ASP A 35 6.52 -22.57 -21.41
CA ASP A 35 5.34 -22.01 -20.73
C ASP A 35 4.05 -22.28 -21.54
N ILE A 36 2.97 -22.63 -20.84
CA ILE A 36 1.61 -22.73 -21.40
C ILE A 36 0.73 -21.67 -20.74
N GLU A 37 0.21 -20.71 -21.51
CA GLU A 37 -0.71 -19.68 -21.05
C GLU A 37 -2.06 -19.81 -21.76
N MET A 38 -3.13 -19.99 -20.99
CA MET A 38 -4.51 -20.10 -21.51
C MET A 38 -5.39 -19.01 -20.89
N LEU A 39 -5.90 -18.08 -21.73
CA LEU A 39 -6.79 -17.00 -21.30
C LEU A 39 -8.14 -17.08 -22.02
N GLY A 40 -9.23 -17.17 -21.26
CA GLY A 40 -10.59 -17.10 -21.82
C GLY A 40 -10.89 -18.18 -22.86
N SER A 41 -10.33 -19.38 -22.70
CA SER A 41 -10.47 -20.49 -23.66
C SER A 41 -11.40 -21.58 -23.12
N ASP A 42 -12.20 -22.16 -24.02
CA ASP A 42 -13.10 -23.28 -23.74
C ASP A 42 -12.53 -24.54 -24.39
N ILE A 43 -12.16 -25.55 -23.59
CA ILE A 43 -11.51 -26.79 -24.04
C ILE A 43 -12.30 -27.99 -23.51
N SER A 44 -12.58 -29.02 -24.30
CA SER A 44 -13.11 -30.26 -23.72
C SER A 44 -12.02 -31.04 -22.99
N ASP A 45 -11.05 -31.59 -23.72
CA ASP A 45 -10.14 -32.57 -23.13
C ASP A 45 -8.67 -32.19 -23.41
N ILE A 46 -7.81 -32.36 -22.40
CA ILE A 46 -6.35 -32.20 -22.53
C ILE A 46 -5.66 -33.50 -22.14
N GLU A 47 -4.92 -34.11 -23.06
CA GLU A 47 -4.12 -35.31 -22.83
C GLU A 47 -2.63 -34.99 -23.02
N MET A 48 -1.82 -35.30 -21.99
CA MET A 48 -0.37 -35.06 -21.97
C MET A 48 0.39 -36.32 -21.61
N LEU A 49 1.22 -36.82 -22.53
CA LEU A 49 2.06 -38.01 -22.32
C LEU A 49 3.54 -37.68 -22.50
N ASP A 50 4.37 -38.10 -21.54
CA ASP A 50 5.84 -37.99 -21.59
C ASP A 50 6.35 -36.54 -21.90
N ASN A 51 5.65 -35.51 -21.39
CA ASN A 51 5.99 -34.10 -21.64
C ASN A 51 6.86 -33.49 -20.53
N GLY A 52 7.75 -32.57 -20.90
CA GLY A 52 8.50 -31.71 -19.98
C GLY A 52 8.08 -30.25 -20.12
N ILE A 53 7.33 -29.73 -19.15
CA ILE A 53 6.79 -28.36 -19.15
C ILE A 53 7.40 -27.59 -17.97
N SER A 54 7.85 -26.33 -18.14
CA SER A 54 8.16 -25.53 -16.94
C SER A 54 6.88 -25.07 -16.26
N ASP A 55 6.13 -24.18 -16.89
CA ASP A 55 5.04 -23.48 -16.20
C ASP A 55 3.73 -23.59 -16.98
N ILE A 56 2.61 -23.76 -16.26
CA ILE A 56 1.25 -23.71 -16.82
C ILE A 56 0.45 -22.63 -16.11
N GLU A 57 -0.03 -21.62 -16.84
CA GLU A 57 -0.89 -20.54 -16.34
C GLU A 57 -2.25 -20.58 -17.05
N MET A 58 -3.33 -20.62 -16.26
CA MET A 58 -4.70 -20.61 -16.76
C MET A 58 -5.51 -19.49 -16.11
N LEU A 59 -6.05 -18.57 -16.91
CA LEU A 59 -6.92 -17.48 -16.45
C LEU A 59 -8.29 -17.53 -17.14
N ASP A 60 -9.37 -17.39 -16.36
CA ASP A 60 -10.75 -17.27 -16.86
C ASP A 60 -11.12 -18.34 -17.92
N SER A 61 -10.62 -19.59 -17.80
CA SER A 61 -10.81 -20.65 -18.81
C SER A 61 -11.75 -21.77 -18.32
N GLU A 62 -12.49 -22.40 -19.25
CA GLU A 62 -13.39 -23.53 -18.97
C GLU A 62 -12.82 -24.81 -19.61
N ILE A 63 -12.49 -25.83 -18.81
CA ILE A 63 -11.93 -27.12 -19.28
C ILE A 63 -12.76 -28.26 -18.71
N SER A 64 -13.16 -29.27 -19.49
CA SER A 64 -13.79 -30.45 -18.88
C SER A 64 -12.77 -31.35 -18.20
N ASP A 65 -11.90 -32.02 -18.96
CA ASP A 65 -11.08 -33.11 -18.43
C ASP A 65 -9.59 -32.91 -18.77
N ILE A 66 -8.71 -33.20 -17.81
CA ILE A 66 -7.26 -33.19 -18.02
C ILE A 66 -6.68 -34.55 -17.61
N GLU A 67 -6.00 -35.23 -18.53
CA GLU A 67 -5.28 -36.49 -18.30
C GLU A 67 -3.77 -36.29 -18.52
N MET A 68 -2.98 -36.65 -17.51
CA MET A 68 -1.51 -36.54 -17.54
C MET A 68 -0.86 -37.87 -17.17
N LEU A 69 -0.04 -38.42 -18.07
CA LEU A 69 0.75 -39.64 -17.82
C LEU A 69 2.26 -39.32 -17.94
N ASP A 70 3.04 -39.78 -16.96
CA ASP A 70 4.51 -39.77 -16.98
C ASP A 70 5.15 -38.39 -17.34
N SER A 71 4.50 -37.28 -16.97
CA SER A 71 4.93 -35.91 -17.30
C SER A 71 5.69 -35.22 -16.16
N GLU A 72 6.68 -34.39 -16.50
CA GLU A 72 7.48 -33.56 -15.58
C GLU A 72 7.08 -32.08 -15.72
N ILE A 73 6.50 -31.48 -14.67
CA ILE A 73 6.02 -30.08 -14.68
C ILE A 73 6.59 -29.32 -13.48
N SER A 74 7.17 -28.12 -13.65
CA SER A 74 7.64 -27.36 -12.47
C SER A 74 6.50 -26.73 -11.69
N ASP A 75 5.71 -25.84 -12.31
CA ASP A 75 4.71 -25.01 -11.64
C ASP A 75 3.37 -25.01 -12.41
N ILE A 76 2.25 -24.96 -11.68
CA ILE A 76 0.90 -24.80 -12.25
C ILE A 76 0.15 -23.72 -11.48
N GLU A 77 -0.29 -22.67 -12.19
CA GLU A 77 -1.08 -21.55 -11.67
C GLU A 77 -2.46 -21.50 -12.33
N MET A 78 -3.52 -21.40 -11.52
CA MET A 78 -4.91 -21.29 -11.99
C MET A 78 -5.59 -20.12 -11.29
N LEU A 79 -6.12 -19.16 -12.05
CA LEU A 79 -6.91 -18.05 -11.52
C LEU A 79 -8.28 -18.00 -12.20
N ASP A 80 -9.34 -18.13 -11.39
CA ASP A 80 -10.73 -18.02 -11.82
C ASP A 80 -11.16 -18.97 -12.97
N SER A 81 -10.45 -20.09 -13.18
CA SER A 81 -10.79 -21.15 -14.16
C SER A 81 -11.72 -22.23 -13.58
N GLU A 82 -12.57 -22.81 -14.43
CA GLU A 82 -13.50 -23.91 -14.08
C GLU A 82 -13.05 -25.22 -14.76
N ILE A 83 -12.64 -26.21 -13.96
CA ILE A 83 -12.22 -27.55 -14.45
C ILE A 83 -13.09 -28.64 -13.82
N SER A 84 -13.60 -29.61 -14.61
CA SER A 84 -14.45 -30.68 -14.05
C SER A 84 -13.69 -31.85 -13.42
N ASP A 85 -12.73 -32.47 -14.13
CA ASP A 85 -11.97 -33.61 -13.62
C ASP A 85 -10.49 -33.55 -14.04
N ILE A 86 -9.58 -34.01 -13.16
CA ILE A 86 -8.13 -34.09 -13.43
C ILE A 86 -7.62 -35.48 -13.00
N GLU A 87 -7.03 -36.24 -13.92
CA GLU A 87 -6.41 -37.54 -13.68
C GLU A 87 -4.89 -37.46 -13.91
N MET A 88 -4.11 -37.81 -12.89
CA MET A 88 -2.65 -37.84 -12.94
C MET A 88 -2.15 -39.23 -12.58
N LEU A 89 -1.40 -39.86 -13.48
CA LEU A 89 -0.72 -41.12 -13.22
C LEU A 89 0.80 -40.90 -13.35
N ASP A 90 1.51 -41.07 -12.23
CA ASP A 90 2.97 -41.06 -12.12
C ASP A 90 3.70 -39.74 -12.48
N SER A 91 3.04 -38.57 -12.41
CA SER A 91 3.67 -37.24 -12.61
C SER A 91 4.46 -36.71 -11.38
N GLU A 92 5.60 -36.04 -11.63
CA GLU A 92 6.42 -35.37 -10.61
C GLU A 92 6.28 -33.83 -10.74
N ILE A 93 5.52 -33.19 -9.84
CA ILE A 93 5.30 -31.73 -9.84
C ILE A 93 6.00 -31.07 -8.63
N SER A 94 6.78 -29.99 -8.85
CA SER A 94 7.67 -29.42 -7.83
C SER A 94 7.00 -28.46 -6.84
N ASP A 95 6.05 -27.63 -7.26
CA ASP A 95 5.31 -26.73 -6.37
C ASP A 95 3.83 -26.64 -6.77
N ILE A 96 2.95 -27.31 -6.01
CA ILE A 96 1.50 -27.11 -6.10
C ILE A 96 1.05 -26.44 -4.81
N GLU A 97 0.30 -25.33 -4.92
CA GLU A 97 -0.55 -24.82 -3.84
C GLU A 97 -1.70 -25.81 -3.56
N MET A 98 -1.35 -26.97 -3.00
CA MET A 98 -2.21 -28.14 -2.74
C MET A 98 -3.30 -27.90 -1.67
N LEU A 99 -3.53 -26.67 -1.26
CA LEU A 99 -4.58 -26.38 -0.28
C LEU A 99 -5.92 -26.06 -0.97
N ASP A 100 -5.94 -25.34 -2.08
CA ASP A 100 -7.21 -24.94 -2.70
C ASP A 100 -7.76 -26.01 -3.66
N THR A 101 -6.88 -26.65 -4.43
CA THR A 101 -7.21 -27.77 -5.34
C THR A 101 -7.69 -29.02 -4.58
N VAL A 102 -7.02 -29.37 -3.48
CA VAL A 102 -7.44 -30.49 -2.60
C VAL A 102 -8.74 -30.16 -1.85
N MET A 103 -9.01 -28.88 -1.58
CA MET A 103 -10.24 -28.43 -0.92
C MET A 103 -11.45 -28.42 -1.85
N ALA A 104 -11.27 -28.10 -3.13
CA ALA A 104 -12.31 -28.21 -4.15
C ALA A 104 -12.70 -29.68 -4.41
N LEU A 105 -11.73 -30.59 -4.44
CA LEU A 105 -11.93 -32.03 -4.67
C LEU A 105 -12.61 -32.76 -3.49
N LEU A 106 -12.44 -32.28 -2.26
CA LEU A 106 -12.96 -32.94 -1.05
C LEU A 106 -14.27 -32.35 -0.51
N PHE A 107 -14.68 -31.15 -0.93
CA PHE A 107 -15.79 -30.43 -0.31
C PHE A 107 -16.79 -29.85 -1.33
N ASP A 108 -18.06 -30.16 -1.09
CA ASP A 108 -19.22 -29.55 -1.74
C ASP A 108 -19.11 -28.01 -1.74
N LEU A 109 -19.36 -27.34 -2.87
CA LEU A 109 -19.18 -25.89 -3.10
C LEU A 109 -19.85 -25.03 -2.00
N LYS A 110 -20.97 -25.52 -1.47
CA LYS A 110 -21.68 -24.89 -0.35
C LYS A 110 -20.88 -24.87 0.96
N ALA A 111 -20.08 -25.90 1.21
CA ALA A 111 -19.24 -26.01 2.39
C ALA A 111 -17.99 -25.12 2.29
N LEU A 112 -17.43 -24.92 1.09
CA LEU A 112 -16.28 -24.04 0.86
C LEU A 112 -16.64 -22.56 1.07
N VAL A 113 -17.80 -22.13 0.56
CA VAL A 113 -18.36 -20.78 0.77
C VAL A 113 -18.65 -20.51 2.27
N ASP A 114 -19.17 -21.51 2.99
CA ASP A 114 -19.38 -21.43 4.44
C ASP A 114 -18.05 -21.35 5.24
N MET A 115 -16.92 -21.80 4.68
CA MET A 115 -15.57 -21.71 5.27
C MET A 115 -14.84 -20.39 4.93
N MET A 116 -14.95 -19.86 3.71
CA MET A 116 -14.43 -18.51 3.42
C MET A 116 -15.19 -17.43 4.21
N SER A 117 -16.50 -17.62 4.40
CA SER A 117 -17.32 -16.68 5.17
C SER A 117 -16.99 -16.69 6.67
N ILE A 118 -16.61 -17.82 7.29
CA ILE A 118 -16.22 -17.82 8.71
C ILE A 118 -14.90 -17.06 8.95
N GLY A 119 -13.93 -17.20 8.05
CA GLY A 119 -12.63 -16.51 8.15
C GLY A 119 -12.77 -14.99 8.04
N THR A 120 -13.56 -14.52 7.08
CA THR A 120 -13.83 -13.08 6.89
C THR A 120 -14.65 -12.49 8.04
N LEU A 121 -15.68 -13.20 8.53
CA LEU A 121 -16.46 -12.76 9.69
C LEU A 121 -15.61 -12.69 10.96
N PHE A 122 -14.72 -13.65 11.18
CA PHE A 122 -13.76 -13.62 12.30
C PHE A 122 -12.80 -12.44 12.18
N ALA A 123 -12.19 -12.22 11.01
CA ALA A 123 -11.31 -11.08 10.76
C ALA A 123 -12.00 -9.74 11.01
N TYR A 124 -13.24 -9.56 10.53
CA TYR A 124 -14.01 -8.34 10.79
C TYR A 124 -14.35 -8.15 12.27
N THR A 125 -14.65 -9.22 13.01
CA THR A 125 -14.81 -9.08 14.48
C THR A 125 -13.53 -8.68 15.19
N LEU A 126 -12.38 -9.24 14.78
CA LEU A 126 -11.09 -8.90 15.35
C LEU A 126 -10.75 -7.44 15.09
N VAL A 127 -10.94 -6.96 13.86
CA VAL A 127 -10.74 -5.55 13.49
C VAL A 127 -11.63 -4.63 14.32
N ALA A 128 -12.91 -4.95 14.50
CA ALA A 128 -13.82 -4.17 15.35
C ALA A 128 -13.35 -4.09 16.81
N ILE A 129 -12.88 -5.20 17.40
CA ILE A 129 -12.33 -5.25 18.77
C ILE A 129 -11.02 -4.45 18.86
N CYS A 130 -10.13 -4.59 17.88
CA CYS A 130 -8.87 -3.84 17.81
C CYS A 130 -9.10 -2.33 17.75
N ILE A 131 -10.10 -1.86 16.98
CA ILE A 131 -10.46 -0.44 16.94
C ILE A 131 -10.92 0.06 18.32
N LEU A 132 -11.69 -0.73 19.08
CA LEU A 132 -12.10 -0.37 20.44
C LEU A 132 -10.94 -0.32 21.43
N ILE A 133 -9.94 -1.20 21.29
CA ILE A 133 -8.78 -1.24 22.20
C ILE A 133 -7.78 -0.13 21.87
N LEU A 134 -7.41 0.01 20.59
CA LEU A 134 -6.36 0.92 20.14
C LEU A 134 -6.74 2.39 20.29
N ARG A 135 -8.02 2.74 20.09
CA ARG A 135 -8.52 4.12 20.21
C ARG A 135 -8.46 4.67 21.65
N TYR A 136 -8.51 3.79 22.65
CA TYR A 136 -8.50 4.16 24.08
C TYR A 136 -7.21 3.73 24.79
N ARG A 137 -6.18 3.32 24.03
CA ARG A 137 -4.84 3.01 24.57
C ARG A 137 -4.12 4.29 24.98
N GLU A 138 -3.29 4.18 26.01
CA GLU A 138 -2.40 5.24 26.47
C GLU A 138 -1.44 5.71 25.36
N SER A 139 -1.24 7.01 25.24
CA SER A 139 -0.19 7.60 24.38
C SER A 139 1.13 7.62 25.15
N GLU A 140 2.18 6.98 24.61
CA GLU A 140 3.51 6.92 25.23
C GLU A 140 4.14 8.31 25.50
N SER A 141 3.63 9.36 24.86
CA SER A 141 4.18 10.71 24.94
C SER A 141 3.75 11.53 26.17
N ALA A 142 2.70 11.11 26.90
CA ALA A 142 2.13 11.92 28.00
C ALA A 142 2.60 11.53 29.42
N GLY A 143 3.31 10.41 29.56
CA GLY A 143 3.66 9.82 30.88
C GLY A 143 4.79 10.52 31.66
N LYS A 144 5.35 11.64 31.18
CA LYS A 144 6.47 12.33 31.85
C LYS A 144 6.10 13.62 32.59
N GLU A 145 4.88 14.14 32.46
CA GLU A 145 4.44 15.32 33.20
C GLU A 145 3.05 15.15 33.82
N LEU A 146 2.94 14.47 34.97
CA LEU A 146 2.19 14.96 36.14
C LEU A 146 2.24 13.92 37.27
N SER A 147 3.14 14.14 38.24
CA SER A 147 3.05 13.49 39.53
C SER A 147 1.98 14.15 40.40
N PHE A 148 1.21 13.33 41.12
CA PHE A 148 0.36 13.62 42.29
C PHE A 148 -1.09 14.12 42.06
N THR A 149 -2.05 13.18 42.06
CA THR A 149 -3.41 13.41 42.58
C THR A 149 -3.87 12.23 43.45
N PRO A 150 -4.52 12.46 44.61
CA PRO A 150 -4.86 11.40 45.56
C PRO A 150 -6.07 10.59 45.09
N ARG A 151 -6.00 9.28 45.38
CA ARG A 151 -6.98 8.23 45.01
C ARG A 151 -8.35 8.49 45.65
N SER A 152 -9.32 8.94 44.84
CA SER A 152 -10.74 8.97 45.23
C SER A 152 -11.44 7.69 44.78
N ARG A 153 -12.15 7.03 45.69
CA ARG A 153 -12.93 5.79 45.46
C ARG A 153 -14.15 5.97 44.52
N PHE A 154 -14.36 7.17 43.95
CA PHE A 154 -15.47 7.50 43.04
C PHE A 154 -15.02 8.00 41.65
N GLY A 155 -13.88 7.51 41.14
CA GLY A 155 -13.39 7.83 39.79
C GLY A 155 -14.28 7.40 38.61
N PHE A 156 -15.35 6.63 38.87
CA PHE A 156 -16.30 6.17 37.84
C PHE A 156 -17.20 7.28 37.26
N LEU A 157 -17.46 8.37 37.97
CA LEU A 157 -18.42 9.40 37.53
C LEU A 157 -17.79 10.62 36.85
N LYS A 158 -16.47 10.81 36.97
CA LYS A 158 -15.73 11.93 36.34
C LYS A 158 -14.35 11.43 35.86
N PRO A 159 -14.24 10.95 34.62
CA PRO A 159 -12.96 10.52 34.07
C PRO A 159 -12.01 11.72 33.83
N PRO A 160 -10.69 11.49 33.91
CA PRO A 160 -9.68 12.52 33.62
C PRO A 160 -9.70 12.92 32.14
N SER A 161 -9.22 14.14 31.83
CA SER A 161 -9.22 14.71 30.46
C SER A 161 -8.22 14.04 29.50
N TYR A 162 -7.44 13.06 29.95
CA TYR A 162 -6.43 12.37 29.16
C TYR A 162 -6.42 10.85 29.45
N PRO A 163 -6.07 10.00 28.47
CA PRO A 163 -6.01 8.56 28.67
C PRO A 163 -4.87 8.20 29.64
N THR A 164 -5.19 7.43 30.68
CA THR A 164 -4.25 6.88 31.67
C THR A 164 -4.29 5.35 31.63
N LYS A 165 -3.27 4.69 32.19
CA LYS A 165 -3.26 3.22 32.35
C LYS A 165 -4.51 2.65 33.03
N GLU A 166 -5.11 3.38 33.98
CA GLU A 166 -6.36 2.97 34.66
C GLU A 166 -7.60 3.09 33.75
N THR A 167 -7.70 4.15 32.94
CA THR A 167 -8.80 4.30 31.96
C THR A 167 -8.68 3.28 30.83
N SER A 168 -7.45 2.99 30.35
CA SER A 168 -7.22 1.95 29.33
C SER A 168 -7.59 0.55 29.83
N ASN A 169 -7.20 0.20 31.08
CA ASN A 169 -7.60 -1.06 31.69
C ASN A 169 -9.12 -1.17 31.88
N THR A 170 -9.79 -0.06 32.21
CA THR A 170 -11.25 -0.03 32.33
C THR A 170 -11.92 -0.27 30.97
N VAL A 171 -11.43 0.34 29.89
CA VAL A 171 -11.95 0.09 28.53
C VAL A 171 -11.71 -1.36 28.11
N ASN A 172 -10.51 -1.91 28.32
CA ASN A 172 -10.23 -3.32 28.01
C ASN A 172 -11.19 -4.28 28.74
N PHE A 173 -11.42 -4.04 30.03
CA PHE A 173 -12.38 -4.83 30.80
C PHE A 173 -13.81 -4.70 30.26
N CYS A 174 -14.28 -3.48 29.98
CA CYS A 174 -15.60 -3.25 29.40
C CYS A 174 -15.75 -3.90 28.01
N THR A 175 -14.73 -3.86 27.16
CA THR A 175 -14.72 -4.51 25.84
C THR A 175 -14.87 -6.03 25.97
N VAL A 176 -14.12 -6.66 26.88
CA VAL A 176 -14.26 -8.11 27.14
C VAL A 176 -15.66 -8.47 27.64
N VAL A 177 -16.22 -7.67 28.55
CA VAL A 177 -17.59 -7.86 29.03
C VAL A 177 -18.62 -7.72 27.90
N ILE A 178 -18.45 -6.75 27.00
CA ILE A 178 -19.33 -6.57 25.83
C ILE A 178 -19.27 -7.80 24.92
N VAL A 179 -18.07 -8.31 24.60
CA VAL A 179 -17.92 -9.49 23.74
C VAL A 179 -18.63 -10.70 24.34
N ILE A 180 -18.45 -10.95 25.65
CA ILE A 180 -19.13 -12.06 26.35
C ILE A 180 -20.65 -11.88 26.29
N MET A 181 -21.16 -10.68 26.57
CA MET A 181 -22.60 -10.40 26.56
C MET A 181 -23.20 -10.50 25.16
N VAL A 182 -22.47 -10.08 24.13
CA VAL A 182 -22.87 -10.24 22.72
C VAL A 182 -22.99 -11.72 22.36
N VAL A 183 -22.00 -12.55 22.71
CA VAL A 183 -22.05 -14.01 22.47
C VAL A 183 -23.25 -14.64 23.18
N VAL A 184 -23.52 -14.29 24.44
CA VAL A 184 -24.67 -14.82 25.20
C VAL A 184 -25.99 -14.36 24.56
N LEU A 185 -26.09 -13.10 24.15
CA LEU A 185 -27.27 -12.56 23.47
C LEU A 185 -27.54 -13.31 22.16
N THR A 186 -26.52 -13.49 21.32
CA THR A 186 -26.66 -14.15 20.02
C THR A 186 -27.01 -15.63 20.18
N VAL A 187 -26.45 -16.34 21.17
CA VAL A 187 -26.83 -17.73 21.47
C VAL A 187 -28.28 -17.82 21.93
N LEU A 188 -28.74 -16.91 22.80
CA LEU A 188 -30.14 -16.85 23.23
C LEU A 188 -31.08 -16.56 22.06
N LEU A 189 -30.75 -15.59 21.20
CA LEU A 189 -31.55 -15.26 20.02
C LEU A 189 -31.66 -16.45 19.04
N SER A 190 -30.58 -17.22 18.88
CA SER A 190 -30.55 -18.36 17.96
C SER A 190 -31.20 -19.63 18.53
N LYS A 191 -30.97 -19.95 19.81
CA LYS A 191 -31.46 -21.20 20.43
C LYS A 191 -32.84 -21.08 21.08
N ALA A 192 -33.23 -19.89 21.54
CA ALA A 192 -34.52 -19.63 22.18
C ALA A 192 -35.52 -18.91 21.25
N ILE A 193 -35.35 -19.03 19.92
CA ILE A 193 -36.18 -18.33 18.93
C ILE A 193 -37.68 -18.69 19.07
N ASN A 194 -37.98 -19.95 19.36
CA ASN A 194 -39.36 -20.43 19.57
C ASN A 194 -39.97 -19.84 20.85
N SER A 195 -39.19 -19.76 21.93
CA SER A 195 -39.59 -19.12 23.19
C SER A 195 -39.77 -17.60 23.05
N LEU A 196 -38.99 -16.94 22.17
CA LEU A 196 -39.17 -15.53 21.82
C LEU A 196 -40.46 -15.31 21.00
N LEU A 197 -40.72 -16.17 20.00
CA LEU A 197 -41.92 -16.10 19.16
C LEU A 197 -43.21 -16.34 19.97
N LEU A 198 -43.15 -17.18 21.01
CA LEU A 198 -44.25 -17.45 21.93
C LEU A 198 -44.40 -16.39 23.05
N LEU A 199 -43.59 -15.31 23.04
CA LEU A 199 -43.58 -14.22 24.02
C LEU A 199 -43.43 -14.72 25.49
N GLU A 200 -42.61 -15.75 25.71
CA GLU A 200 -42.36 -16.26 27.06
C GLU A 200 -41.59 -15.23 27.90
N VAL A 201 -42.16 -14.89 29.06
CA VAL A 201 -41.70 -13.77 29.90
C VAL A 201 -40.23 -13.94 30.33
N TRP A 202 -39.78 -15.15 30.63
CA TRP A 202 -38.38 -15.38 31.03
C TRP A 202 -37.40 -15.02 29.92
N SER A 203 -37.74 -15.33 28.67
CA SER A 203 -36.87 -15.11 27.51
C SER A 203 -36.73 -13.62 27.21
N LEU A 204 -37.85 -12.90 27.26
CA LEU A 204 -37.89 -11.44 27.10
C LEU A 204 -37.12 -10.72 28.22
N VAL A 205 -37.29 -11.15 29.47
CA VAL A 205 -36.55 -10.57 30.60
C VAL A 205 -35.04 -10.79 30.43
N CYS A 206 -34.60 -11.98 30.05
CA CYS A 206 -33.18 -12.27 29.81
C CYS A 206 -32.59 -11.38 28.70
N VAL A 207 -33.27 -11.26 27.56
CA VAL A 207 -32.82 -10.41 26.43
C VAL A 207 -32.75 -8.95 26.86
N CYS A 208 -33.77 -8.42 27.55
CA CYS A 208 -33.80 -7.04 28.02
C CYS A 208 -32.66 -6.74 29.01
N VAL A 209 -32.36 -7.65 29.94
CA VAL A 209 -31.26 -7.50 30.90
C VAL A 209 -29.92 -7.47 30.19
N ILE A 210 -29.69 -8.35 29.22
CA ILE A 210 -28.42 -8.41 28.49
C ILE A 210 -28.22 -7.15 27.61
N LEU A 211 -29.27 -6.71 26.91
CA LEU A 211 -29.23 -5.46 26.13
C LEU A 211 -28.94 -4.25 27.03
N PHE A 212 -29.53 -4.21 28.23
CA PHE A 212 -29.24 -3.15 29.20
C PHE A 212 -27.78 -3.16 29.66
N LEU A 213 -27.18 -4.33 29.89
CA LEU A 213 -25.76 -4.46 30.28
C LEU A 213 -24.80 -4.06 29.15
N ILE A 214 -25.13 -4.38 27.90
CA ILE A 214 -24.37 -3.95 26.72
C ILE A 214 -24.43 -2.44 26.57
N LEU A 215 -25.62 -1.84 26.70
CA LEU A 215 -25.80 -0.39 26.66
C LEU A 215 -25.04 0.32 27.79
N LEU A 216 -25.10 -0.20 29.01
CA LEU A 216 -24.36 0.35 30.15
C LEU A 216 -22.85 0.31 29.90
N SER A 217 -22.32 -0.79 29.39
CA SER A 217 -20.89 -0.95 29.10
C SER A 217 -20.43 -0.05 27.94
N THR A 218 -21.27 0.13 26.91
CA THR A 218 -21.02 1.04 25.79
C THR A 218 -21.01 2.50 26.25
N LEU A 219 -21.92 2.88 27.15
CA LEU A 219 -21.93 4.21 27.77
C LEU A 219 -20.70 4.45 28.65
N LEU A 220 -20.21 3.43 29.35
CA LEU A 220 -18.98 3.52 30.13
C LEU A 220 -17.76 3.78 29.21
N ILE A 221 -17.66 3.11 28.05
CA ILE A 221 -16.59 3.34 27.07
C ILE A 221 -16.72 4.73 26.44
N TRP A 222 -17.93 5.15 26.04
CA TRP A 222 -18.17 6.48 25.46
C TRP A 222 -17.65 7.59 26.37
N ARG A 223 -17.81 7.46 27.69
CA ARG A 223 -17.39 8.47 28.66
C ARG A 223 -15.87 8.56 28.85
N GLN A 224 -15.08 7.59 28.37
CA GLN A 224 -13.62 7.59 28.53
C GLN A 224 -12.93 8.51 27.52
N PRO A 225 -11.78 9.12 27.88
CA PRO A 225 -11.02 9.97 26.97
C PRO A 225 -10.43 9.16 25.81
N GLN A 226 -10.63 9.63 24.57
CA GLN A 226 -10.05 9.04 23.36
C GLN A 226 -8.61 9.52 23.15
N ASN A 227 -7.76 8.69 22.55
CA ASN A 227 -6.40 9.06 22.21
C ASN A 227 -6.40 10.08 21.03
N PRO A 228 -5.74 11.26 21.16
CA PRO A 228 -5.71 12.28 20.12
C PRO A 228 -4.75 11.99 18.96
N THR A 229 -4.00 10.89 18.98
CA THR A 229 -3.14 10.50 17.85
C THR A 229 -3.99 10.21 16.61
N LYS A 230 -3.77 10.95 15.53
CA LYS A 230 -4.45 10.73 14.24
C LYS A 230 -4.00 9.39 13.66
N ALA A 231 -4.80 8.34 13.85
CA ALA A 231 -4.66 7.11 13.08
C ALA A 231 -5.21 7.32 11.67
N THR A 232 -4.61 6.68 10.68
CA THR A 232 -4.87 6.80 9.23
C THR A 232 -6.29 6.40 8.82
N PHE A 233 -7.03 5.72 9.69
CA PHE A 233 -8.42 5.31 9.49
C PHE A 233 -9.32 5.87 10.59
N MET A 234 -9.92 7.05 10.34
CA MET A 234 -10.91 7.62 11.25
C MET A 234 -12.30 7.07 10.96
N VAL A 235 -12.74 6.08 11.74
CA VAL A 235 -14.14 5.61 11.73
C VAL A 235 -15.01 6.60 12.55
N PRO A 236 -16.14 7.12 12.00
CA PRO A 236 -17.08 7.94 12.74
C PRO A 236 -17.88 7.11 13.77
N PHE A 237 -18.52 7.73 14.77
CA PHE A 237 -19.45 7.06 15.71
C PHE A 237 -18.88 5.93 16.63
N LEU A 238 -17.69 6.12 17.22
CA LEU A 238 -17.22 5.22 18.29
C LEU A 238 -17.86 5.54 19.64
N PRO A 239 -18.12 4.54 20.50
CA PRO A 239 -17.83 3.10 20.34
C PRO A 239 -18.96 2.27 19.69
N LEU A 240 -20.02 2.89 19.18
CA LEU A 240 -21.24 2.20 18.74
C LEU A 240 -21.03 1.32 17.49
N LEU A 241 -20.35 1.83 16.46
CA LEU A 241 -20.18 1.08 15.20
C LEU A 241 -19.42 -0.24 15.39
N PRO A 242 -18.26 -0.29 16.07
CA PRO A 242 -17.60 -1.57 16.35
C PRO A 242 -18.47 -2.56 17.13
N VAL A 243 -19.27 -2.09 18.10
CA VAL A 243 -20.15 -2.97 18.89
C VAL A 243 -21.27 -3.57 18.03
N VAL A 244 -21.89 -2.78 17.15
CA VAL A 244 -22.91 -3.26 16.22
C VAL A 244 -22.31 -4.22 15.19
N SER A 245 -21.12 -3.90 14.67
CA SER A 245 -20.39 -4.79 13.75
C SER A 245 -20.04 -6.13 14.40
N SER A 246 -19.53 -6.12 15.64
CA SER A 246 -19.28 -7.35 16.40
C SER A 246 -20.56 -8.16 16.62
N PHE A 247 -21.69 -7.51 16.92
CA PHE A 247 -22.98 -8.20 17.08
C PHE A 247 -23.43 -8.91 15.80
N ILE A 248 -23.42 -8.21 14.66
CA ILE A 248 -23.85 -8.79 13.38
C ILE A 248 -22.95 -9.96 12.99
N ASN A 249 -21.64 -9.78 13.07
CA ASN A 249 -20.70 -10.82 12.66
C ASN A 249 -20.75 -12.06 13.57
N ILE A 250 -20.87 -11.87 14.89
CA ILE A 250 -21.04 -13.00 15.85
C ILE A 250 -22.38 -13.69 15.66
N TYR A 251 -23.44 -12.94 15.35
CA TYR A 251 -24.75 -13.52 15.05
C TYR A 251 -24.71 -14.40 13.80
N LEU A 252 -24.10 -13.92 12.71
CA LEU A 252 -23.90 -14.70 11.47
C LEU A 252 -23.03 -15.93 11.73
N MET A 253 -21.96 -15.81 12.52
CA MET A 253 -21.11 -16.94 12.91
C MET A 253 -21.87 -18.04 13.68
N ILE A 254 -22.85 -17.69 14.51
CA ILE A 254 -23.65 -18.66 15.28
C ILE A 254 -24.75 -19.32 14.44
N GLN A 255 -25.18 -18.68 13.34
CA GLN A 255 -26.14 -19.27 12.41
C GLN A 255 -25.52 -20.35 11.51
N LEU A 256 -24.19 -20.35 11.35
CA LEU A 256 -23.48 -21.40 10.63
C LEU A 256 -23.72 -22.78 11.28
N GLY A 257 -23.79 -23.82 10.45
CA GLY A 257 -24.05 -25.18 10.90
C GLY A 257 -22.99 -25.70 11.88
N GLY A 258 -23.40 -26.51 12.86
CA GLY A 258 -22.47 -27.10 13.83
C GLY A 258 -21.38 -27.99 13.19
N ALA A 259 -21.66 -28.57 12.01
CA ALA A 259 -20.68 -29.31 11.22
C ALA A 259 -19.55 -28.40 10.71
N THR A 260 -19.83 -27.14 10.38
CA THR A 260 -18.85 -26.14 9.93
C THR A 260 -17.86 -25.82 11.04
N TRP A 261 -18.32 -25.69 12.29
CA TRP A 261 -17.47 -25.44 13.45
C TRP A 261 -16.55 -26.63 13.79
N ILE A 262 -17.03 -27.86 13.63
CA ILE A 262 -16.20 -29.07 13.83
C ILE A 262 -15.08 -29.11 12.79
N ARG A 263 -15.39 -28.80 11.52
CA ARG A 263 -14.40 -28.77 10.44
C ARG A 263 -13.35 -27.66 10.65
N TYR A 264 -13.78 -26.45 11.02
CA TYR A 264 -12.87 -25.36 11.36
C TYR A 264 -11.93 -25.73 12.52
N ALA A 265 -12.45 -26.37 13.57
CA ALA A 265 -11.64 -26.80 14.71
C ALA A 265 -10.59 -27.87 14.33
N VAL A 266 -10.94 -28.78 13.42
CA VAL A 266 -10.00 -29.77 12.87
C VAL A 266 -8.91 -29.08 12.04
N TRP A 267 -9.28 -28.12 11.19
CA TRP A 267 -8.32 -27.34 10.39
C TRP A 267 -7.35 -26.52 11.24
N MET A 268 -7.83 -25.83 12.28
CA MET A 268 -6.97 -25.11 13.22
C MET A 268 -6.02 -26.05 13.98
N ALA A 269 -6.44 -27.29 14.25
CA ALA A 269 -5.57 -28.29 14.87
C ALA A 269 -4.50 -28.82 13.90
N VAL A 270 -4.85 -29.05 12.63
CA VAL A 270 -3.90 -29.44 11.56
C VAL A 270 -2.90 -28.32 11.30
N ALA A 271 -3.35 -27.08 11.18
CA ALA A 271 -2.50 -25.90 11.00
C ALA A 271 -1.51 -25.71 12.17
N MET A 272 -1.94 -25.97 13.42
CA MET A 272 -1.03 -25.96 14.56
C MET A 272 -0.06 -27.14 14.58
N SER A 273 -0.41 -28.27 13.94
CA SER A 273 0.48 -29.44 13.82
C SER A 273 1.54 -29.29 12.73
N GLN A 274 1.28 -28.48 11.69
CA GLN A 274 2.27 -28.14 10.66
C GLN A 274 3.26 -27.04 11.09
N ASN A 275 2.90 -26.25 12.11
CA ASN A 275 3.78 -25.26 12.72
C ASN A 275 4.45 -25.80 14.00
N GLU A 276 5.18 -26.92 13.92
CA GLU A 276 6.17 -27.24 14.97
C GLU A 276 7.49 -26.51 14.68
N PRO A 277 7.86 -25.45 15.45
CA PRO A 277 9.22 -24.94 15.42
C PRO A 277 10.18 -26.00 15.97
N LYS A 278 11.14 -26.42 15.14
CA LYS A 278 12.26 -27.28 15.55
C LYS A 278 12.89 -26.74 16.85
N PRO A 279 13.05 -27.54 17.92
CA PRO A 279 13.58 -27.05 19.18
C PRO A 279 15.07 -26.76 19.05
N ALA A 280 15.42 -25.47 18.99
CA ALA A 280 16.78 -25.01 19.24
C ALA A 280 17.17 -25.33 20.69
N LYS A 281 18.11 -26.26 20.84
CA LYS A 281 18.73 -26.59 22.12
C LYS A 281 19.59 -25.42 22.58
N ASP A 282 19.09 -24.57 23.48
CA ASP A 282 19.96 -23.64 24.21
C ASP A 282 20.03 -23.93 25.71
N LYS A 283 21.25 -24.32 26.06
CA LYS A 283 21.72 -24.80 27.34
C LYS A 283 21.95 -23.60 28.26
N LYS A 284 21.17 -23.55 29.35
CA LYS A 284 21.42 -22.83 30.61
C LYS A 284 22.74 -22.04 30.67
N LEU A 285 22.66 -20.72 30.54
CA LEU A 285 23.60 -19.80 31.20
C LEU A 285 22.95 -18.47 31.59
N LYS A 286 21.84 -18.54 32.32
CA LYS A 286 21.35 -17.43 33.17
C LYS A 286 21.63 -17.78 34.62
N ASP A 287 22.89 -17.65 35.05
CA ASP A 287 23.29 -17.58 36.46
C ASP A 287 24.80 -17.29 36.57
N LYS A 288 25.26 -16.12 36.11
CA LYS A 288 26.62 -15.60 36.43
C LYS A 288 26.87 -14.13 36.09
N VAL A 289 25.90 -13.22 36.31
CA VAL A 289 26.16 -11.76 36.20
C VAL A 289 25.72 -10.95 37.45
N LYS A 290 25.20 -11.61 38.49
CA LYS A 290 24.91 -10.94 39.79
C LYS A 290 26.05 -10.98 40.83
N LYS A 291 27.29 -11.29 40.43
CA LYS A 291 28.44 -11.36 41.37
C LYS A 291 29.75 -10.77 40.79
N VAL A 292 29.71 -9.60 40.19
CA VAL A 292 30.94 -8.78 40.00
C VAL A 292 30.62 -7.29 40.20
N VAL A 293 29.95 -6.95 41.29
CA VAL A 293 29.93 -5.58 41.83
C VAL A 293 30.04 -5.69 43.35
N LYS A 294 31.21 -6.09 43.84
CA LYS A 294 31.67 -5.84 45.22
C LYS A 294 33.10 -6.33 45.38
N LYS A 295 34.06 -5.48 45.01
CA LYS A 295 35.30 -5.28 45.77
C LYS A 295 36.15 -4.18 45.15
N ASN A 296 36.52 -3.23 46.03
CA ASN A 296 37.74 -2.40 45.99
C ASN A 296 37.77 -1.31 44.90
N ASN A 297 38.04 -0.03 45.16
CA ASN A 297 38.59 0.69 46.30
C ASN A 297 38.13 2.14 46.24
N SER A 298 37.88 2.77 47.40
CA SER A 298 37.85 4.22 47.54
C SER A 298 38.90 4.63 48.57
N MET A 299 39.91 5.38 48.14
CA MET A 299 40.62 6.33 49.00
C MET A 299 40.60 7.70 48.33
N PRO A 300 40.51 8.81 49.10
CA PRO A 300 40.13 10.11 48.57
C PRO A 300 41.33 11.07 48.51
N VAL A 301 41.50 11.81 47.41
CA VAL A 301 42.34 13.03 47.36
C VAL A 301 41.74 13.95 46.28
N LYS A 302 40.95 14.96 46.67
CA LYS A 302 41.30 16.37 46.99
C LYS A 302 41.17 17.26 45.75
N ALA A 303 40.21 18.18 45.81
CA ALA A 303 39.93 19.18 44.80
C ALA A 303 40.84 20.41 44.94
N MET A 304 41.22 21.01 43.81
CA MET A 304 41.55 22.44 43.64
C MET A 304 41.51 22.82 42.13
N PRO A 305 41.47 24.10 41.76
CA PRO A 305 40.32 24.73 41.07
C PRO A 305 40.66 25.11 39.60
N PRO A 306 39.73 25.74 38.84
CA PRO A 306 39.78 25.73 37.37
C PRO A 306 40.74 26.79 36.84
N ALA A 307 41.46 26.44 35.77
CA ALA A 307 42.13 27.37 34.88
C ALA A 307 41.71 27.06 33.43
N GLN A 308 41.04 28.02 32.79
CA GLN A 308 41.06 28.18 31.33
C GLN A 308 42.17 29.19 30.97
N PRO A 309 42.53 29.43 29.69
CA PRO A 309 42.35 28.71 28.41
C PRO A 309 43.77 28.45 27.78
N PRO A 310 44.06 28.17 26.47
CA PRO A 310 43.25 28.30 25.24
C PRO A 310 43.43 27.21 24.14
N SER A 311 42.63 27.38 23.06
CA SER A 311 42.86 26.93 21.67
C SER A 311 42.54 25.45 21.35
N PRO A 312 42.40 25.02 20.07
CA PRO A 312 42.51 25.73 18.80
C PRO A 312 41.33 25.47 17.82
N THR A 313 41.35 26.18 16.70
CA THR A 313 40.64 25.94 15.42
C THR A 313 40.11 24.50 15.28
N ALA A 314 38.80 24.32 15.42
CA ALA A 314 38.18 23.00 15.35
C ALA A 314 38.28 22.45 13.92
N ALA A 315 38.98 21.33 13.74
CA ALA A 315 38.95 20.54 12.52
C ALA A 315 37.49 20.24 12.11
N PRO A 316 37.17 20.23 10.81
CA PRO A 316 35.81 20.00 10.33
C PRO A 316 35.24 18.69 10.89
N PRO A 317 33.91 18.62 11.13
CA PRO A 317 33.27 17.41 11.63
C PRO A 317 33.49 16.26 10.64
N TYR A 318 33.74 15.05 11.15
CA TYR A 318 33.96 13.86 10.34
C TYR A 318 33.31 12.64 10.99
N LEU A 319 32.99 11.64 10.15
CA LEU A 319 32.48 10.34 10.54
C LEU A 319 33.62 9.33 10.70
N THR A 320 33.52 8.47 11.70
CA THR A 320 34.44 7.35 11.91
C THR A 320 33.69 6.04 12.13
N GLN A 321 34.13 4.97 11.50
CA GLN A 321 33.68 3.61 11.76
C GLN A 321 34.52 3.00 12.89
N VAL A 322 33.88 2.25 13.77
CA VAL A 322 34.54 1.51 14.85
C VAL A 322 34.74 0.06 14.42
N LEU A 323 36.00 -0.37 14.29
CA LEU A 323 36.37 -1.73 13.85
C LEU A 323 36.64 -2.70 15.01
N GLY A 324 36.35 -2.29 16.24
CA GLY A 324 36.62 -3.02 17.47
C GLY A 324 37.79 -2.48 18.30
N LYS A 325 37.74 -2.72 19.62
CA LYS A 325 38.70 -2.34 20.69
C LYS A 325 39.71 -1.22 20.32
N GLY A 326 39.20 -0.02 20.06
CA GLY A 326 39.99 1.20 19.91
C GLY A 326 40.57 1.48 18.53
N LYS A 327 40.23 0.68 17.50
CA LYS A 327 40.54 0.98 16.10
C LYS A 327 39.40 1.77 15.45
N PHE A 328 39.76 2.87 14.79
CA PHE A 328 38.82 3.79 14.15
C PHE A 328 39.30 4.10 12.74
N ASP A 329 38.41 3.97 11.77
CA ASP A 329 38.66 4.37 10.38
C ASP A 329 37.82 5.57 10.00
N LYS A 330 38.44 6.52 9.30
CA LYS A 330 37.74 7.70 8.81
C LYS A 330 36.86 7.29 7.62
N VAL A 331 35.57 7.58 7.72
CA VAL A 331 34.59 7.19 6.70
C VAL A 331 34.61 8.20 5.56
N GLY A 332 34.66 7.69 4.33
CA GLY A 332 34.59 8.48 3.10
C GLY A 332 33.15 8.83 2.70
N LYS A 333 32.91 8.97 1.39
CA LYS A 333 31.56 9.13 0.84
C LYS A 333 30.77 7.80 0.86
N THR A 334 31.48 6.70 0.69
CA THR A 334 30.93 5.34 0.69
C THR A 334 31.65 4.48 1.73
N LEU A 335 30.94 3.47 2.23
CA LEU A 335 31.46 2.44 3.13
C LEU A 335 30.87 1.09 2.72
N SER A 336 31.63 0.00 2.88
CA SER A 336 31.12 -1.36 2.67
C SER A 336 31.33 -2.19 3.93
N VAL A 337 30.26 -2.82 4.41
CA VAL A 337 30.24 -3.65 5.62
C VAL A 337 29.56 -4.96 5.27
N PRO A 338 30.20 -6.14 5.45
CA PRO A 338 29.56 -7.41 5.10
C PRO A 338 28.20 -7.59 5.80
N ALA A 339 27.22 -8.20 5.11
CA ALA A 339 25.99 -8.62 5.76
C ALA A 339 26.29 -9.61 6.91
N GLY A 340 25.51 -9.53 7.99
CA GLY A 340 25.69 -10.23 9.27
C GLY A 340 26.56 -9.48 10.30
N ASP A 341 27.40 -8.53 9.88
CA ASP A 341 28.27 -7.80 10.80
C ASP A 341 27.53 -6.72 11.60
N THR A 342 28.22 -6.11 12.56
CA THR A 342 27.71 -4.94 13.31
C THR A 342 28.35 -3.67 12.80
N LEU A 343 27.54 -2.73 12.34
CA LEU A 343 27.97 -1.39 11.99
C LEU A 343 27.96 -0.50 13.23
N GLU A 344 29.11 0.09 13.57
CA GLU A 344 29.21 1.15 14.58
C GLU A 344 29.83 2.40 13.96
N LEU A 345 29.03 3.47 13.85
CA LEU A 345 29.44 4.78 13.35
C LEU A 345 29.48 5.81 14.48
N ARG A 346 30.50 6.65 14.44
CA ARG A 346 30.69 7.76 15.37
C ARG A 346 30.75 9.08 14.61
N CYS A 347 29.85 9.98 14.97
CA CYS A 347 29.78 11.33 14.43
C CYS A 347 30.24 12.35 15.47
N LYS A 348 31.26 13.13 15.13
CA LYS A 348 31.82 14.13 16.05
C LYS A 348 30.91 15.38 16.14
N GLY A 349 30.38 15.65 17.32
CA GLY A 349 29.48 16.76 17.60
C GLY A 349 28.93 16.68 19.03
N SER A 350 28.71 17.83 19.69
CA SER A 350 28.19 17.88 21.07
C SER A 350 26.76 17.35 21.18
N ARG A 351 25.93 17.61 20.17
CA ARG A 351 24.62 16.99 19.96
C ARG A 351 24.44 16.71 18.48
N VAL A 352 24.03 15.49 18.16
CA VAL A 352 23.79 15.07 16.77
C VAL A 352 22.51 14.26 16.69
N GLN A 353 21.93 14.22 15.49
CA GLN A 353 20.79 13.37 15.15
C GLN A 353 21.14 12.55 13.92
N TRP A 354 20.73 11.29 13.92
CA TRP A 354 20.93 10.38 12.79
C TRP A 354 19.66 10.29 11.93
N ASP A 355 19.89 10.14 10.62
CA ASP A 355 18.93 9.73 9.60
C ASP A 355 19.45 8.42 9.02
N VAL A 356 18.55 7.46 8.88
CA VAL A 356 18.80 6.11 8.34
C VAL A 356 17.76 5.80 7.25
N PRO A 357 17.92 4.76 6.43
CA PRO A 357 16.90 4.31 5.48
C PRO A 357 15.50 4.19 6.13
N ALA A 358 14.44 4.52 5.39
CA ALA A 358 13.08 4.64 5.93
C ALA A 358 12.60 3.34 6.59
N TYR A 359 12.87 2.19 5.97
CA TYR A 359 12.56 0.87 6.53
C TYR A 359 13.09 0.68 7.97
N LEU A 360 14.35 1.06 8.23
CA LEU A 360 14.97 0.98 9.55
C LEU A 360 14.41 1.99 10.58
N GLN A 361 13.67 3.01 10.14
CA GLN A 361 12.99 3.94 11.05
C GLN A 361 11.62 3.40 11.51
N GLU A 362 10.97 2.61 10.66
CA GLU A 362 9.65 2.06 10.88
C GLU A 362 9.71 0.72 11.64
N ASP A 363 10.65 -0.16 11.26
CA ASP A 363 10.87 -1.45 11.90
C ASP A 363 12.37 -1.79 11.98
N ASP A 364 12.94 -1.69 13.18
CA ASP A 364 14.35 -2.00 13.43
C ASP A 364 14.53 -3.32 14.20
N GLU A 365 13.44 -3.97 14.65
CA GLU A 365 13.45 -5.12 15.56
C GLU A 365 14.37 -4.94 16.81
N GLY A 366 14.65 -3.69 17.22
CA GLY A 366 15.62 -3.36 18.27
C GLY A 366 17.10 -3.56 17.90
N ARG A 367 17.42 -3.75 16.62
CA ARG A 367 18.78 -3.86 16.08
C ARG A 367 19.49 -2.51 15.95
N LEU A 368 18.73 -1.41 15.85
CA LEU A 368 19.26 -0.07 15.69
C LEU A 368 19.31 0.65 17.03
N ARG A 369 20.47 1.22 17.36
CA ARG A 369 20.65 1.99 18.59
C ARG A 369 21.48 3.23 18.34
N THR A 370 20.95 4.37 18.77
CA THR A 370 21.69 5.64 18.78
C THR A 370 22.04 6.04 20.22
N VAL A 371 23.28 6.48 20.43
CA VAL A 371 23.82 6.85 21.74
C VAL A 371 24.50 8.21 21.65
N GLN A 372 24.06 9.18 22.45
CA GLN A 372 24.68 10.49 22.53
C GLN A 372 25.70 10.55 23.67
N HIS A 373 26.94 10.94 23.35
CA HIS A 373 27.99 11.30 24.32
C HIS A 373 28.28 12.80 24.29
N GLU A 374 29.09 13.30 25.22
CA GLU A 374 29.38 14.74 25.36
C GLU A 374 29.99 15.40 24.11
N ARG A 375 30.73 14.64 23.28
CA ARG A 375 31.48 15.17 22.12
C ARG A 375 31.20 14.46 20.81
N TYR A 376 30.33 13.44 20.83
CA TYR A 376 30.01 12.65 19.65
C TYR A 376 28.71 11.87 19.85
N GLY A 377 28.00 11.58 18.78
CA GLY A 377 26.95 10.56 18.75
C GLY A 377 27.46 9.27 18.13
N VAL A 378 26.88 8.16 18.54
CA VAL A 378 27.16 6.82 18.02
C VAL A 378 25.87 6.24 17.45
N LEU A 379 25.97 5.57 16.31
CA LEU A 379 24.92 4.75 15.72
C LEU A 379 25.46 3.32 15.66
N ILE A 380 24.68 2.37 16.17
CA ILE A 380 24.99 0.95 16.21
C ILE A 380 23.86 0.22 15.51
N LEU A 381 24.18 -0.60 14.51
CA LEU A 381 23.26 -1.49 13.83
C LEU A 381 23.84 -2.90 13.91
N THR A 382 23.16 -3.78 14.64
CA THR A 382 23.57 -5.18 14.82
C THR A 382 22.86 -6.10 13.84
N ASN A 383 23.52 -7.17 13.40
CA ASN A 383 22.95 -8.14 12.45
C ASN A 383 22.43 -7.42 11.19
N SER A 384 23.34 -6.74 10.49
CA SER A 384 22.97 -5.97 9.30
C SER A 384 22.67 -6.87 8.11
N SER A 385 21.70 -6.54 7.27
CA SER A 385 21.37 -7.28 6.04
C SER A 385 21.57 -6.44 4.78
N GLY A 386 21.44 -7.05 3.59
CA GLY A 386 21.44 -6.32 2.31
C GLY A 386 20.41 -5.18 2.26
N ALA A 387 19.25 -5.38 2.91
CA ALA A 387 18.17 -4.40 3.05
C ALA A 387 18.58 -3.11 3.78
N ASP A 388 19.61 -3.16 4.62
CA ASP A 388 20.09 -2.02 5.39
C ASP A 388 20.98 -1.05 4.55
N THR A 389 21.21 -1.40 3.27
CA THR A 389 21.99 -0.59 2.30
C THR A 389 21.29 0.73 2.02
N GLY A 390 22.02 1.85 2.10
CA GLY A 390 21.46 3.16 1.80
C GLY A 390 22.25 4.34 2.36
N GLU A 391 21.61 5.52 2.36
CA GLU A 391 22.19 6.76 2.88
C GLU A 391 21.99 6.88 4.40
N TYR A 392 23.10 7.06 5.13
CA TYR A 392 23.13 7.35 6.55
C TYR A 392 23.63 8.78 6.74
N THR A 393 22.84 9.60 7.43
CA THR A 393 23.16 11.02 7.62
C THR A 393 23.28 11.36 9.09
N CYS A 394 24.38 12.03 9.47
CA CYS A 394 24.51 12.67 10.77
C CYS A 394 24.29 14.18 10.64
N TYR A 395 23.26 14.69 11.33
CA TYR A 395 22.98 16.11 11.45
C TYR A 395 23.52 16.66 12.77
N PRO A 396 24.43 17.65 12.74
CA PRO A 396 24.72 18.46 13.91
C PRO A 396 23.46 19.23 14.35
N LEU A 397 23.20 19.24 15.66
CA LEU A 397 22.11 20.02 16.21
C LEU A 397 22.64 21.34 16.76
N TYR A 398 21.96 22.43 16.40
CA TYR A 398 22.08 23.72 17.08
C TYR A 398 20.94 23.81 18.09
N CYS A 399 21.26 23.91 19.37
CA CYS A 399 20.27 23.99 20.43
C CYS A 399 20.36 25.34 21.14
N GLU A 400 19.22 26.02 21.22
CA GLU A 400 19.01 27.22 22.04
C GLU A 400 18.00 26.84 23.14
N ASP A 401 18.47 26.83 24.39
CA ASP A 401 17.76 26.26 25.54
C ASP A 401 17.31 24.79 25.35
N SER A 402 16.02 24.57 25.08
CA SER A 402 15.39 23.28 24.83
C SER A 402 15.05 23.01 23.35
N ASP A 403 15.07 24.04 22.49
CA ASP A 403 14.77 23.89 21.07
C ASP A 403 16.06 23.52 20.32
N CYS A 404 16.08 22.34 19.70
CA CYS A 404 17.20 21.83 18.94
C CYS A 404 16.82 21.70 17.47
N ARG A 405 17.60 22.32 16.58
CA ARG A 405 17.37 22.32 15.14
C ARG A 405 18.52 21.68 14.38
N ARG A 406 18.19 20.94 13.32
CA ARG A 406 19.17 20.32 12.42
C ARG A 406 19.88 21.39 11.60
N VAL A 407 21.20 21.32 11.55
CA VAL A 407 22.03 22.18 10.69
C VAL A 407 22.35 21.41 9.40
N TYR A 408 21.47 21.52 8.41
CA TYR A 408 21.54 20.76 7.15
C TYR A 408 22.84 20.99 6.37
N GLU A 409 23.37 22.22 6.36
CA GLU A 409 24.62 22.57 5.64
C GLU A 409 25.87 21.85 6.18
N LYS A 410 25.82 21.39 7.43
CA LYS A 410 26.93 20.68 8.10
C LYS A 410 26.64 19.19 8.26
N ALA A 411 25.60 18.68 7.59
CA ALA A 411 25.27 17.27 7.63
C ALA A 411 26.39 16.44 7.01
N LEU A 412 26.73 15.34 7.69
CA LEU A 412 27.69 14.36 7.19
C LEU A 412 26.92 13.17 6.64
N LYS A 413 27.05 12.93 5.34
CA LYS A 413 26.38 11.84 4.63
C LYS A 413 27.38 10.76 4.27
N VAL A 414 27.00 9.51 4.48
CA VAL A 414 27.72 8.34 3.98
C VAL A 414 26.70 7.37 3.37
N PHE A 415 27.03 6.82 2.21
CA PHE A 415 26.27 5.70 1.65
C PHE A 415 26.95 4.40 2.06
N ILE A 416 26.19 3.50 2.67
CA ILE A 416 26.72 2.25 3.20
C ILE A 416 26.15 1.11 2.39
N PHE A 417 27.04 0.33 1.81
CA PHE A 417 26.76 -0.92 1.15
C PHE A 417 26.85 -2.06 2.17
N PHE A 418 25.85 -2.94 2.19
CA PHE A 418 25.90 -4.18 2.94
C PHE A 418 25.96 -5.38 1.99
N PRO A 419 27.14 -5.73 1.43
CA PRO A 419 27.23 -6.80 0.44
C PRO A 419 26.73 -8.12 1.01
N ASP A 420 25.72 -8.67 0.36
CA ASP A 420 25.20 -10.01 0.61
C ASP A 420 25.71 -10.95 -0.51
N PRO A 421 26.28 -12.12 -0.19
CA PRO A 421 26.71 -13.08 -1.20
C PRO A 421 25.57 -13.72 -1.99
N GLN A 422 24.33 -13.70 -1.47
CA GLN A 422 23.15 -14.29 -2.09
C GLN A 422 22.26 -13.26 -2.77
N GLU A 423 22.31 -11.98 -2.35
CA GLU A 423 21.46 -10.91 -2.90
C GLU A 423 22.29 -9.72 -3.43
N LEU A 424 22.20 -9.47 -4.74
CA LEU A 424 22.87 -8.35 -5.39
C LEU A 424 22.08 -7.04 -5.31
N PHE A 425 20.75 -7.12 -5.28
CA PHE A 425 19.86 -5.97 -5.15
C PHE A 425 19.41 -5.79 -3.71
N VAL A 426 19.11 -4.56 -3.33
CA VAL A 426 18.42 -4.28 -2.07
C VAL A 426 17.00 -4.86 -2.19
N PRO A 427 16.57 -5.76 -1.29
CA PRO A 427 15.29 -6.45 -1.41
C PRO A 427 14.12 -5.47 -1.32
N SER A 428 13.06 -5.78 -2.08
CA SER A 428 11.79 -5.06 -2.11
C SER A 428 10.65 -6.05 -1.85
N SER A 429 9.60 -5.60 -1.17
CA SER A 429 8.37 -6.39 -0.98
C SER A 429 7.49 -6.41 -2.23
N ASP A 430 7.69 -5.46 -3.15
CA ASP A 430 6.82 -5.25 -4.29
C ASP A 430 7.34 -6.01 -5.52
N TYR A 431 6.47 -6.73 -6.23
CA TYR A 431 6.85 -7.42 -7.49
C TYR A 431 7.10 -6.45 -8.65
N TYR A 432 6.33 -5.35 -8.69
CA TYR A 432 6.51 -4.24 -9.63
C TYR A 432 6.34 -2.88 -8.96
N GLU A 433 7.02 -1.86 -9.48
CA GLU A 433 6.87 -0.46 -9.06
C GLU A 433 6.42 0.42 -10.23
N VAL A 434 5.30 1.14 -10.06
CA VAL A 434 4.76 2.03 -11.09
C VAL A 434 5.38 3.42 -10.99
N ILE A 435 6.09 3.84 -12.04
CA ILE A 435 6.80 5.12 -12.07
C ILE A 435 6.23 6.04 -13.15
N GLN A 436 5.75 7.21 -12.73
CA GLN A 436 5.28 8.22 -13.67
C GLN A 436 6.45 8.99 -14.30
N LEU A 437 6.61 8.85 -15.61
CA LEU A 437 7.55 9.61 -16.43
C LEU A 437 6.96 10.98 -16.75
N ARG A 438 7.48 12.03 -16.10
CA ARG A 438 7.06 13.42 -16.34
C ARG A 438 8.01 14.09 -17.33
N SER A 439 7.47 14.67 -18.40
CA SER A 439 8.28 15.33 -19.45
C SER A 439 9.19 16.48 -18.96
N ASN A 440 8.87 17.09 -17.81
CA ASN A 440 9.56 18.24 -17.23
C ASN A 440 10.47 17.90 -16.03
N TRP A 441 10.56 16.63 -15.62
CA TRP A 441 11.38 16.21 -14.47
C TRP A 441 12.20 14.95 -14.80
N PRO A 442 13.44 14.85 -14.33
CA PRO A 442 14.17 13.60 -14.43
C PRO A 442 13.50 12.51 -13.60
N THR A 443 13.53 11.27 -14.08
CA THR A 443 12.95 10.11 -13.40
C THR A 443 14.07 9.16 -12.95
N LEU A 444 13.97 8.66 -11.72
CA LEU A 444 14.89 7.68 -11.14
C LEU A 444 14.23 6.30 -11.12
N LEU A 445 14.96 5.27 -11.54
CA LEU A 445 14.61 3.85 -11.39
C LEU A 445 15.48 3.30 -10.24
N PRO A 446 14.89 3.02 -9.07
CA PRO A 446 15.62 2.82 -7.81
C PRO A 446 16.21 1.41 -7.62
N CYS A 447 16.86 0.84 -8.64
CA CYS A 447 17.47 -0.49 -8.55
C CYS A 447 18.85 -0.45 -7.87
N GLN A 448 18.85 -0.22 -6.56
CA GLN A 448 20.05 -0.13 -5.74
C GLN A 448 20.67 -1.51 -5.51
N VAL A 449 22.00 -1.59 -5.57
CA VAL A 449 22.76 -2.82 -5.32
C VAL A 449 23.38 -2.84 -3.94
N THR A 450 23.48 -4.02 -3.34
CA THR A 450 24.12 -4.26 -2.03
C THR A 450 25.64 -4.10 -2.08
N THR A 451 26.24 -4.13 -3.28
CA THR A 451 27.68 -4.06 -3.49
C THR A 451 28.07 -3.17 -4.68
N PRO A 452 29.06 -2.27 -4.51
CA PRO A 452 29.48 -1.39 -5.60
C PRO A 452 30.30 -2.10 -6.68
N LYS A 453 30.63 -3.39 -6.48
CA LYS A 453 31.39 -4.21 -7.43
C LYS A 453 30.50 -4.90 -8.47
N ALA A 454 29.17 -4.92 -8.27
CA ALA A 454 28.25 -5.51 -9.22
C ALA A 454 28.21 -4.70 -10.52
N LYS A 455 28.22 -5.38 -11.67
CA LYS A 455 27.97 -4.77 -12.96
C LYS A 455 26.46 -4.74 -13.18
N VAL A 456 25.89 -3.55 -13.33
CA VAL A 456 24.44 -3.36 -13.52
C VAL A 456 24.15 -2.85 -14.93
N THR A 457 23.13 -3.43 -15.55
CA THR A 457 22.62 -3.09 -16.89
C THR A 457 21.12 -2.90 -16.82
N LEU A 458 20.56 -2.10 -17.74
CA LEU A 458 19.14 -1.81 -17.80
C LEU A 458 18.52 -2.56 -18.98
N HIS A 459 17.43 -3.27 -18.75
CA HIS A 459 16.75 -4.09 -19.74
C HIS A 459 15.29 -3.69 -19.85
N ARG A 460 14.73 -3.94 -21.02
CA ARG A 460 13.30 -3.80 -21.31
C ARG A 460 12.71 -5.18 -21.52
N GLU A 461 11.47 -5.36 -21.07
CA GLU A 461 10.74 -6.62 -21.22
C GLU A 461 10.23 -6.82 -22.65
N PHE A 462 9.53 -5.81 -23.20
CA PHE A 462 8.96 -5.87 -24.54
C PHE A 462 9.35 -4.67 -25.41
N PRO A 463 10.04 -4.87 -26.55
CA PRO A 463 10.80 -6.08 -26.90
C PRO A 463 12.00 -6.29 -25.96
N PRO A 464 12.47 -7.54 -25.78
CA PRO A 464 13.58 -7.86 -24.88
C PRO A 464 14.88 -7.29 -25.44
N ILE A 465 15.32 -6.15 -24.89
CA ILE A 465 16.54 -5.47 -25.34
C ILE A 465 17.25 -4.77 -24.19
N GLU A 466 18.58 -4.83 -24.20
CA GLU A 466 19.40 -4.02 -23.31
C GLU A 466 19.27 -2.54 -23.72
N VAL A 467 18.83 -1.72 -22.77
CA VAL A 467 18.66 -0.28 -22.96
C VAL A 467 20.03 0.37 -22.91
N LYS A 468 20.39 1.08 -23.99
CA LYS A 468 21.68 1.77 -24.08
C LYS A 468 21.77 2.89 -23.04
N VAL A 469 22.82 2.85 -22.22
CA VAL A 469 23.13 3.86 -21.20
C VAL A 469 24.30 4.71 -21.71
N ASP A 470 24.01 5.93 -22.15
CA ASP A 470 24.98 6.84 -22.79
C ASP A 470 25.52 7.93 -21.85
N GLY A 471 24.95 8.06 -20.65
CA GLY A 471 25.27 9.09 -19.66
C GLY A 471 24.68 10.47 -19.96
N ALA A 472 23.99 10.65 -21.09
CA ALA A 472 23.38 11.91 -21.50
C ALA A 472 21.85 11.85 -21.41
N GLU A 473 21.24 10.82 -21.98
CA GLU A 473 19.80 10.56 -21.88
C GLU A 473 19.49 9.73 -20.63
N ILE A 474 20.27 8.66 -20.42
CA ILE A 474 20.18 7.78 -19.26
C ILE A 474 21.55 7.67 -18.61
N SER A 475 21.63 7.96 -17.32
CA SER A 475 22.84 7.80 -16.51
C SER A 475 22.64 6.75 -15.43
N TYR A 476 23.71 6.05 -15.06
CA TYR A 476 23.71 5.11 -13.94
C TYR A 476 24.51 5.65 -12.76
N ASP A 477 23.94 5.58 -11.57
CA ASP A 477 24.60 5.85 -10.29
C ASP A 477 24.42 4.64 -9.38
N VAL A 478 25.52 4.03 -8.95
CA VAL A 478 25.51 2.83 -8.10
C VAL A 478 24.79 3.01 -6.76
N MET A 479 24.67 4.25 -6.26
CA MET A 479 23.99 4.57 -5.01
C MET A 479 22.48 4.80 -5.18
N ARG A 480 21.99 4.97 -6.42
CA ARG A 480 20.60 5.41 -6.68
C ARG A 480 19.88 4.56 -7.71
N GLY A 481 20.58 4.03 -8.71
CA GLY A 481 20.03 3.34 -9.87
C GLY A 481 20.16 4.16 -11.16
N PHE A 482 19.23 3.97 -12.10
CA PHE A 482 19.24 4.65 -13.39
C PHE A 482 18.41 5.93 -13.37
N THR A 483 18.95 7.02 -13.90
CA THR A 483 18.23 8.28 -14.05
C THR A 483 18.00 8.58 -15.52
N ILE A 484 16.73 8.74 -15.91
CA ILE A 484 16.30 9.25 -17.21
C ILE A 484 16.19 10.78 -17.08
N HIS A 485 17.12 11.51 -17.68
CA HIS A 485 17.22 12.96 -17.49
C HIS A 485 16.12 13.75 -18.21
N ARG A 486 15.68 13.26 -19.37
CA ARG A 486 14.65 13.88 -20.20
C ARG A 486 13.65 12.81 -20.67
N PRO A 487 12.64 12.49 -19.84
CA PRO A 487 11.66 11.49 -20.18
C PRO A 487 10.93 11.81 -21.49
N LYS A 488 10.67 10.77 -22.27
CA LYS A 488 10.04 10.80 -23.59
C LYS A 488 9.10 9.61 -23.68
N ALA A 489 8.14 9.66 -24.59
CA ALA A 489 7.16 8.59 -24.77
C ALA A 489 7.81 7.21 -25.00
N HIS A 490 8.91 7.14 -25.77
CA HIS A 490 9.60 5.88 -26.07
C HIS A 490 10.32 5.25 -24.88
N HIS A 491 10.45 5.96 -23.75
CA HIS A 491 10.99 5.40 -22.51
C HIS A 491 9.96 4.62 -21.70
N ALA A 492 8.66 4.78 -22.01
CA ALA A 492 7.59 4.05 -21.35
C ALA A 492 7.68 2.54 -21.58
N GLY A 493 7.02 1.76 -20.72
CA GLY A 493 6.99 0.30 -20.73
C GLY A 493 7.61 -0.30 -19.47
N SER A 494 7.75 -1.63 -19.46
CA SER A 494 8.36 -2.39 -18.36
C SER A 494 9.87 -2.47 -18.52
N LEU A 495 10.60 -1.92 -17.55
CA LEU A 495 12.06 -1.95 -17.48
C LEU A 495 12.50 -2.62 -16.19
N TYR A 496 13.63 -3.32 -16.21
CA TYR A 496 14.23 -3.93 -15.02
C TYR A 496 15.74 -3.85 -15.09
N CYS A 497 16.39 -3.91 -13.93
CA CYS A 497 17.84 -3.88 -13.84
C CYS A 497 18.38 -5.31 -13.71
N VAL A 498 19.50 -5.58 -14.37
CA VAL A 498 20.21 -6.86 -14.25
C VAL A 498 21.58 -6.59 -13.65
N ALA A 499 21.84 -7.16 -12.48
CA ALA A 499 23.13 -7.12 -11.81
C ALA A 499 23.87 -8.44 -12.02
N SER A 500 25.18 -8.37 -12.25
CA SER A 500 26.06 -9.55 -12.30
C SER A 500 27.33 -9.33 -11.49
N MET A 501 27.70 -10.34 -10.70
CA MET A 501 28.94 -10.37 -9.93
C MET A 501 29.46 -11.81 -9.82
N GLY A 502 30.59 -12.11 -10.46
CA GLY A 502 31.09 -13.49 -10.55
C GLY A 502 30.11 -14.36 -11.35
N ASN A 503 29.63 -15.44 -10.74
CA ASN A 503 28.65 -16.36 -11.35
C ASN A 503 27.20 -15.99 -10.99
N LEU A 504 27.00 -15.07 -10.05
CA LEU A 504 25.65 -14.66 -9.65
C LEU A 504 25.15 -13.58 -10.61
N ARG A 505 23.98 -13.83 -11.19
CA ARG A 505 23.25 -12.88 -12.03
C ARG A 505 21.81 -12.82 -11.50
N GLN A 506 21.33 -11.62 -11.21
CA GLN A 506 20.00 -11.39 -10.67
C GLN A 506 19.34 -10.23 -11.39
N SER A 507 18.02 -10.30 -11.47
CA SER A 507 17.17 -9.21 -11.94
C SER A 507 16.56 -8.50 -10.73
N SER A 508 16.34 -7.20 -10.87
CA SER A 508 15.53 -6.45 -9.92
C SER A 508 14.04 -6.74 -10.19
N ILE A 509 13.19 -6.18 -9.33
CA ILE A 509 11.76 -6.00 -9.61
C ILE A 509 11.55 -5.22 -10.92
N LYS A 510 10.36 -5.36 -11.51
CA LYS A 510 9.99 -4.68 -12.75
C LYS A 510 9.50 -3.26 -12.46
N TYR A 511 9.95 -2.28 -13.23
CA TYR A 511 9.50 -0.88 -13.15
C TYR A 511 8.57 -0.58 -14.33
N MET A 512 7.30 -0.30 -14.04
CA MET A 512 6.32 0.04 -15.06
C MET A 512 6.28 1.56 -15.28
N LEU A 513 6.89 2.01 -16.37
CA LEU A 513 7.06 3.43 -16.67
C LEU A 513 5.89 3.98 -17.50
N ILE A 514 5.10 4.88 -16.91
CA ILE A 514 3.94 5.51 -17.57
C ILE A 514 4.29 6.94 -17.98
N TYR A 515 4.31 7.22 -19.29
CA TYR A 515 4.59 8.55 -19.82
C TYR A 515 3.39 9.49 -19.71
N VAL A 516 3.58 10.60 -19.00
CA VAL A 516 2.60 11.67 -18.88
C VAL A 516 3.22 12.97 -19.35
N HIS A 517 2.63 13.53 -20.41
CA HIS A 517 3.07 14.82 -20.93
C HIS A 517 2.59 15.94 -20.00
N TYR A 518 3.54 16.53 -19.27
CA TYR A 518 3.25 17.60 -18.33
C TYR A 518 3.23 18.95 -19.06
N PRO A 519 2.11 19.68 -19.05
CA PRO A 519 2.02 20.97 -19.73
C PRO A 519 2.90 22.01 -19.05
N ALA A 520 3.38 22.99 -19.81
CA ALA A 520 4.20 24.08 -19.30
C ALA A 520 3.40 25.15 -18.52
N ALA A 521 2.10 25.27 -18.79
CA ALA A 521 1.22 26.28 -18.19
C ALA A 521 -0.24 25.80 -18.11
N PRO A 522 -1.08 26.44 -17.27
CA PRO A 522 -2.53 26.25 -17.28
C PRO A 522 -3.15 26.60 -18.65
N PRO A 523 -4.28 25.98 -19.02
CA PRO A 523 -4.93 26.22 -20.32
C PRO A 523 -5.51 27.63 -20.38
N VAL A 524 -5.61 28.22 -21.57
CA VAL A 524 -6.23 29.55 -21.76
C VAL A 524 -7.53 29.37 -22.54
N PRO A 525 -8.69 29.32 -21.87
CA PRO A 525 -9.97 29.11 -22.54
C PRO A 525 -10.48 30.40 -23.20
N VAL A 526 -11.17 30.23 -24.32
CA VAL A 526 -11.92 31.28 -25.02
C VAL A 526 -13.37 30.83 -25.13
N ILE A 527 -14.30 31.66 -24.69
CA ILE A 527 -15.74 31.38 -24.75
C ILE A 527 -16.41 32.18 -25.86
N GLN A 528 -17.32 31.53 -26.59
CA GLN A 528 -18.13 32.12 -27.64
C GLN A 528 -19.58 31.64 -27.52
N ALA A 529 -20.52 32.58 -27.42
CA ALA A 529 -21.95 32.28 -27.43
C ALA A 529 -22.50 32.36 -28.86
N SER A 530 -23.50 31.54 -29.19
CA SER A 530 -24.21 31.60 -30.47
C SER A 530 -24.92 32.93 -30.67
N SER A 531 -25.38 33.56 -29.58
CA SER A 531 -25.87 34.95 -29.53
C SER A 531 -25.71 35.53 -28.12
N SER A 532 -25.43 36.82 -28.01
CA SER A 532 -25.39 37.56 -26.73
C SER A 532 -26.78 37.96 -26.24
N SER A 533 -27.80 37.88 -27.11
CA SER A 533 -29.21 38.12 -26.77
C SER A 533 -30.10 37.08 -27.42
N VAL A 534 -30.86 36.31 -26.64
CA VAL A 534 -31.68 35.19 -27.11
C VAL A 534 -33.14 35.38 -26.69
N THR A 535 -34.09 35.14 -27.59
CA THR A 535 -35.51 35.17 -27.25
C THR A 535 -35.94 33.88 -26.55
N VAL A 536 -36.93 33.97 -25.67
CA VAL A 536 -37.51 32.80 -24.97
C VAL A 536 -37.92 31.69 -25.95
N ASN A 537 -37.66 30.43 -25.58
CA ASN A 537 -37.89 29.20 -26.37
C ASN A 537 -37.01 29.03 -27.63
N VAL A 538 -35.86 29.70 -27.68
CA VAL A 538 -34.82 29.45 -28.69
C VAL A 538 -33.65 28.72 -28.02
N ASN A 539 -32.98 27.82 -28.74
CA ASN A 539 -31.84 27.09 -28.21
C ASN A 539 -30.59 27.98 -28.21
N LEU A 540 -29.82 27.93 -27.12
CA LEU A 540 -28.56 28.64 -26.94
C LEU A 540 -27.41 27.64 -26.89
N GLN A 541 -26.32 27.96 -27.59
CA GLN A 541 -25.09 27.18 -27.56
C GLN A 541 -23.94 28.08 -27.13
N LEU A 542 -23.11 27.61 -26.20
CA LEU A 542 -21.87 28.27 -25.82
C LEU A 542 -20.72 27.31 -26.06
N SER A 543 -19.75 27.70 -26.88
CA SER A 543 -18.52 26.95 -27.08
C SER A 543 -17.39 27.54 -26.26
N CYS A 544 -16.63 26.67 -25.62
CA CYS A 544 -15.41 27.00 -24.89
C CYS A 544 -14.24 26.25 -25.54
N THR A 545 -13.33 26.99 -26.16
CA THR A 545 -12.18 26.45 -26.89
C THR A 545 -10.89 26.70 -26.11
N VAL A 546 -10.04 25.69 -26.04
CA VAL A 546 -8.64 25.77 -25.57
C VAL A 546 -7.72 25.30 -26.70
N VAL A 547 -6.66 26.07 -26.97
CA VAL A 547 -5.61 25.68 -27.92
C VAL A 547 -4.30 25.47 -27.15
N GLY A 548 -3.79 24.24 -27.16
CA GLY A 548 -2.66 23.80 -26.35
C GLY A 548 -1.65 22.93 -27.08
N GLU A 549 -0.73 22.37 -26.32
CA GLU A 549 0.23 21.35 -26.77
C GLU A 549 -0.48 20.02 -27.04
N GLN A 550 0.10 19.17 -27.89
CA GLN A 550 -0.50 17.87 -28.23
C GLN A 550 -0.34 16.87 -27.07
N GLY A 551 -1.35 16.03 -26.87
CA GLY A 551 -1.33 15.00 -25.82
C GLY A 551 -1.54 15.55 -24.41
N VAL A 552 -1.96 16.82 -24.28
CA VAL A 552 -2.37 17.41 -23.00
C VAL A 552 -3.87 17.25 -22.85
N ALA A 553 -4.30 16.52 -21.82
CA ALA A 553 -5.71 16.44 -21.44
C ALA A 553 -6.17 17.77 -20.82
N VAL A 554 -7.36 18.21 -21.19
CA VAL A 554 -8.01 19.42 -20.65
C VAL A 554 -9.40 19.02 -20.19
N ASP A 555 -9.69 19.31 -18.93
CA ASP A 555 -11.00 19.09 -18.31
C ASP A 555 -11.80 20.40 -18.31
N PHE A 556 -13.09 20.34 -18.64
CA PHE A 556 -13.95 21.51 -18.77
C PHE A 556 -15.07 21.49 -17.73
N THR A 557 -15.26 22.61 -17.04
CA THR A 557 -16.37 22.80 -16.10
C THR A 557 -17.14 24.08 -16.42
N TRP A 558 -18.47 24.02 -16.27
CA TRP A 558 -19.38 25.11 -16.61
C TRP A 558 -20.14 25.57 -15.37
N ASP A 559 -20.12 26.87 -15.10
CA ASP A 559 -21.01 27.56 -14.16
C ASP A 559 -22.02 28.38 -14.97
N TYR A 560 -23.32 28.18 -14.72
CA TYR A 560 -24.40 28.76 -15.51
C TYR A 560 -25.65 29.04 -14.65
N PRO A 561 -26.48 30.04 -15.03
CA PRO A 561 -27.59 30.49 -14.17
C PRO A 561 -28.60 29.40 -13.81
N GLY A 562 -28.92 28.52 -14.77
CA GLY A 562 -29.88 27.41 -14.61
C GLY A 562 -29.47 26.35 -13.57
N GLN A 563 -28.22 26.35 -13.11
CA GLN A 563 -27.74 25.41 -12.09
C GLN A 563 -28.45 25.61 -10.74
N LYS A 564 -28.81 26.86 -10.39
CA LYS A 564 -29.49 27.19 -9.11
C LYS A 564 -30.88 26.58 -8.96
N ILE A 565 -31.51 26.21 -10.08
CA ILE A 565 -32.83 25.59 -10.13
C ILE A 565 -32.75 24.11 -10.52
N GLY A 566 -31.54 23.54 -10.57
CA GLY A 566 -31.31 22.12 -10.88
C GLY A 566 -31.57 21.74 -12.34
N ARG A 567 -31.42 22.65 -13.31
CA ARG A 567 -31.41 22.23 -14.72
C ARG A 567 -30.20 21.30 -14.97
N PRO A 568 -30.37 20.22 -15.74
CA PRO A 568 -29.26 19.33 -16.10
C PRO A 568 -28.29 20.02 -17.06
N LEU A 569 -27.00 19.66 -16.93
CA LEU A 569 -25.93 20.13 -17.79
C LEU A 569 -25.84 19.22 -19.04
N TYR A 570 -25.94 19.81 -20.23
CA TYR A 570 -25.72 19.11 -21.50
C TYR A 570 -24.49 19.68 -22.21
N THR A 571 -23.41 18.91 -22.25
CA THR A 571 -22.15 19.31 -22.88
C THR A 571 -21.69 18.30 -23.92
N GLN A 572 -21.06 18.80 -24.98
CA GLN A 572 -20.39 17.98 -25.99
C GLN A 572 -18.92 18.38 -26.07
N GLU A 573 -18.01 17.43 -25.91
CA GLU A 573 -16.57 17.67 -25.96
C GLU A 573 -15.95 17.11 -27.23
N THR A 574 -15.02 17.85 -27.82
CA THR A 574 -14.34 17.46 -29.06
C THR A 574 -12.88 17.89 -29.00
N THR A 575 -11.99 17.02 -29.46
CA THR A 575 -10.56 17.33 -29.58
C THR A 575 -10.09 17.14 -31.01
N GLN A 576 -9.44 18.16 -31.57
CA GLN A 576 -8.94 18.16 -32.94
C GLN A 576 -7.49 18.63 -32.98
N THR A 577 -6.71 18.08 -33.93
CA THR A 577 -5.37 18.61 -34.22
C THR A 577 -5.48 19.74 -35.24
N VAL A 578 -4.91 20.90 -34.91
CA VAL A 578 -4.94 22.11 -35.74
C VAL A 578 -3.52 22.57 -36.04
N GLN A 579 -3.24 22.93 -37.29
CA GLN A 579 -1.99 23.59 -37.66
C GLN A 579 -2.10 25.08 -37.35
N VAL A 580 -1.36 25.55 -36.35
CA VAL A 580 -1.28 26.96 -36.00
C VAL A 580 0.16 27.41 -36.19
N ASN A 581 0.39 28.34 -37.13
CA ASN A 581 1.74 28.85 -37.46
C ASN A 581 2.75 27.74 -37.85
N GLY A 582 2.30 26.70 -38.56
CA GLY A 582 3.15 25.60 -39.01
C GLY A 582 3.55 24.59 -37.92
N ARG A 583 2.94 24.68 -36.72
CA ARG A 583 3.07 23.67 -35.66
C ARG A 583 1.74 22.98 -35.41
N SER A 584 1.77 21.66 -35.26
CA SER A 584 0.62 20.89 -34.80
C SER A 584 0.29 21.25 -33.35
N ARG A 585 -0.90 21.79 -33.13
CA ARG A 585 -1.47 22.13 -31.81
C ARG A 585 -2.73 21.30 -31.59
N GLN A 586 -3.10 21.09 -30.33
CA GLN A 586 -4.37 20.45 -29.99
C GLN A 586 -5.40 21.54 -29.68
N ARG A 587 -6.55 21.48 -30.33
CA ARG A 587 -7.72 22.29 -30.04
C ARG A 587 -8.74 21.40 -29.34
N SER A 588 -8.99 21.67 -28.07
CA SER A 588 -10.02 21.00 -27.27
C SER A 588 -11.18 21.97 -27.06
N GLU A 589 -12.40 21.51 -27.30
CA GLU A 589 -13.61 22.33 -27.26
C GLU A 589 -14.69 21.62 -26.45
N SER A 590 -15.38 22.38 -25.58
CA SER A 590 -16.58 21.95 -24.86
C SER A 590 -17.72 22.87 -25.23
N VAL A 591 -18.86 22.30 -25.65
CA VAL A 591 -20.06 23.04 -26.08
C VAL A 591 -21.20 22.78 -25.12
N LEU A 592 -21.64 23.82 -24.39
CA LEU A 592 -22.84 23.81 -23.55
C LEU A 592 -24.08 24.07 -24.39
N GLN A 593 -25.06 23.17 -24.30
CA GLN A 593 -26.36 23.28 -24.95
C GLN A 593 -27.45 23.63 -23.93
N VAL A 594 -28.15 24.73 -24.16
CA VAL A 594 -29.31 25.16 -23.36
C VAL A 594 -30.54 25.13 -24.27
N ASP A 595 -31.32 24.06 -24.13
CA ASP A 595 -32.57 23.89 -24.87
C ASP A 595 -33.70 24.71 -24.23
N GLU A 596 -34.50 25.34 -25.09
CA GLU A 596 -35.65 26.17 -24.70
C GLU A 596 -35.29 27.19 -23.61
N VAL A 597 -34.56 28.25 -24.03
CA VAL A 597 -34.12 29.31 -23.10
C VAL A 597 -35.31 29.97 -22.39
N ARG A 598 -35.19 30.12 -21.08
CA ARG A 598 -36.16 30.74 -20.16
C ARG A 598 -35.57 32.01 -19.55
N GLU A 599 -36.41 32.83 -18.92
CA GLU A 599 -35.94 34.05 -18.22
C GLU A 599 -34.92 33.74 -17.11
N VAL A 600 -34.96 32.54 -16.52
CA VAL A 600 -34.02 32.07 -15.49
C VAL A 600 -32.62 31.73 -16.04
N ASP A 601 -32.49 31.57 -17.35
CA ASP A 601 -31.21 31.29 -18.00
C ASP A 601 -30.45 32.60 -18.33
N GLU A 602 -31.05 33.77 -18.07
CA GLU A 602 -30.36 35.06 -18.17
C GLU A 602 -29.25 35.16 -17.12
N GLY A 603 -28.05 35.52 -17.57
CA GLY A 603 -26.94 35.73 -16.67
C GLY A 603 -25.57 35.46 -17.28
N THR A 604 -24.62 35.23 -16.39
CA THR A 604 -23.22 34.99 -16.75
C THR A 604 -22.96 33.49 -16.82
N TYR A 605 -22.37 33.06 -17.92
CA TYR A 605 -21.88 31.72 -18.16
C TYR A 605 -20.37 31.72 -18.04
N THR A 606 -19.82 30.86 -17.21
CA THR A 606 -18.39 30.74 -16.99
C THR A 606 -17.92 29.35 -17.38
N CYS A 607 -16.97 29.28 -18.30
CA CYS A 607 -16.24 28.06 -18.61
C CYS A 607 -14.90 28.08 -17.89
N THR A 608 -14.57 27.01 -17.18
CA THR A 608 -13.27 26.80 -16.56
C THR A 608 -12.60 25.60 -17.22
N ALA A 609 -11.41 25.81 -17.76
CA ALA A 609 -10.58 24.75 -18.32
C ALA A 609 -9.44 24.43 -17.35
N GLN A 610 -9.17 23.14 -17.14
CA GLN A 610 -8.18 22.65 -16.17
C GLN A 610 -7.24 21.61 -16.80
N ASN A 611 -5.95 21.68 -16.43
CA ASN A 611 -4.96 20.64 -16.71
C ASN A 611 -4.10 20.37 -15.45
N LEU A 612 -3.06 19.55 -15.57
CA LEU A 612 -2.16 19.20 -14.47
C LEU A 612 -1.38 20.38 -13.84
N GLN A 613 -1.29 21.53 -14.52
CA GLN A 613 -0.65 22.75 -13.99
C GLN A 613 -1.63 23.68 -13.26
N GLY A 614 -2.93 23.55 -13.51
CA GLY A 614 -3.94 24.41 -12.91
C GLY A 614 -5.11 24.68 -13.84
N SER A 615 -5.91 25.67 -13.49
CA SER A 615 -7.11 26.05 -14.22
C SER A 615 -7.18 27.55 -14.49
N ASN A 616 -7.84 27.91 -15.58
CA ASN A 616 -8.25 29.28 -15.86
C ASN A 616 -9.73 29.28 -16.26
N SER A 617 -10.40 30.39 -15.99
CA SER A 617 -11.81 30.57 -16.31
C SER A 617 -12.04 31.79 -17.19
N VAL A 618 -13.09 31.72 -18.00
CA VAL A 618 -13.55 32.81 -18.86
C VAL A 618 -15.06 32.86 -18.81
N SER A 619 -15.62 34.07 -18.78
CA SER A 619 -17.06 34.27 -18.65
C SER A 619 -17.63 35.12 -19.80
N THR A 620 -18.87 34.85 -20.17
CA THR A 620 -19.67 35.69 -21.08
C THR A 620 -21.06 35.89 -20.52
N HIS A 621 -21.69 37.02 -20.85
CA HIS A 621 -23.03 37.37 -20.38
C HIS A 621 -24.04 37.21 -21.52
N VAL A 622 -25.15 36.52 -21.25
CA VAL A 622 -26.24 36.31 -22.22
C VAL A 622 -27.53 36.91 -21.65
N SER A 623 -28.18 37.74 -22.48
CA SER A 623 -29.44 38.43 -22.15
C SER A 623 -30.64 37.71 -22.77
N VAL A 624 -31.77 37.64 -22.05
CA VAL A 624 -32.98 36.95 -22.56
C VAL A 624 -34.06 37.97 -22.93
N GLN A 625 -34.46 38.00 -24.20
CA GLN A 625 -35.48 38.91 -24.71
C GLN A 625 -36.89 38.30 -24.60
N LYS A 626 -37.81 39.03 -23.98
CA LYS A 626 -39.22 38.65 -23.92
C LYS A 626 -39.89 38.83 -25.29
N LYS A 627 -40.70 37.87 -25.72
CA LYS A 627 -41.48 37.97 -26.95
C LYS A 627 -42.53 39.08 -26.80
N HIS A 628 -42.35 40.21 -27.49
CA HIS A 628 -43.31 41.31 -27.42
C HIS A 628 -44.61 40.91 -28.13
N ASN A 629 -45.69 40.72 -27.37
CA ASN A 629 -46.99 40.40 -27.94
C ASN A 629 -47.67 41.69 -28.44
N THR A 630 -47.54 42.02 -29.72
CA THR A 630 -48.31 43.11 -30.35
C THR A 630 -49.71 42.60 -30.71
N ASN A 631 -50.62 42.62 -29.74
CA ASN A 631 -52.06 42.61 -30.01
C ASN A 631 -52.81 43.26 -28.85
N LYS A 632 -52.95 44.59 -28.91
CA LYS A 632 -54.03 45.32 -28.22
C LYS A 632 -55.15 45.53 -29.25
N PRO A 633 -56.38 45.03 -29.03
CA PRO A 633 -57.49 45.31 -29.94
C PRO A 633 -57.90 46.79 -29.81
N HIS A 634 -58.04 47.45 -30.95
CA HIS A 634 -58.65 48.77 -31.08
C HIS A 634 -60.11 48.68 -30.61
N LYS A 635 -60.47 49.42 -29.56
CA LYS A 635 -61.88 49.73 -29.27
C LYS A 635 -62.29 50.88 -30.21
N THR A 636 -63.25 50.61 -31.07
CA THR A 636 -64.15 51.60 -31.70
C THR A 636 -65.53 50.99 -31.76
#